data_AF-A0AAC8TBC8-F1
#
_entry.id   AF-A0AAC8TBC8-F1
#
_cell.length_a   1.000
_cell.length_b   1.000
_cell.length_c   1.000
_cell.angle_alpha   90.00
_cell.angle_beta   90.00
_cell.angle_gamma   90.00
#
_symmetry.space_group_name_H-M   'P 1'
#
loop_
_entity.id
_entity.type
_entity.pdbx_description
1 polymer ?
#
loop_
_entity_poly.entity_id
_entity_poly.type
_entity_poly.pdbx_seq_one_letter_code
_entity_poly.pdbx_strand_id
1 'polypeptide(L)'
;MPKHSGDLELLLVHADTNTPVLGEGLPEDSAAGEQERTDAGEHEPVPFWEEARDPNDLEDQRWGLILPEGPAGDRLRDLIQPLIALRREQQGGHPIREYRVPSRPMSMAEAAQWRKTHFDAGGNTNTDLPRYQLILGDLDQVPLAIQQMQASDGYVGRLHFSDERGYEAYVEKVLRAEKLPRTAPGRLLMHTAHDGSGALDAGFKALITPGLELVRGELDKGLFPASGCDIHGRELDPGLDQFLASTANTAPGVLFSMSHGIGAPKGGWTSEQERLAGQGAMSFGRQGQLAASELASRTFMPNGLWFMFACFGAGTPDTSAYSHWLEKLAETGRYSRLPDVMKTLSGKPFIAATPQRALANPNGPLAFIGHVDLAWTFSFREDDSPAKKRPGRFINTLKTMLKSDRVGIGFRELYRYLALTDTELASIHDEEVRTRATPGREELIRRGYLWMMRQDIAGYVLLGDPAVRLPVEWKRPKQDQPPAPPPPSVAVTPTPVASAPLPIPADKLEEAIGHVMTGDRSLKELATEYGIDRRELERLATLYCKAGRAALGIPE
;
A
#
# COMPACT_ATOMS: atom_id res chain seq x y z
N MET A 1 -2.37 48.43 15.38
CA MET A 1 -1.55 47.22 15.52
C MET A 1 -1.31 46.68 14.13
N PRO A 2 -0.07 46.35 13.73
CA PRO A 2 0.23 45.97 12.36
C PRO A 2 -0.45 44.64 12.03
N LYS A 3 -1.05 44.56 10.84
CA LYS A 3 -1.49 43.30 10.24
C LYS A 3 -0.26 42.41 10.09
N HIS A 4 -0.30 41.18 10.58
CA HIS A 4 0.65 40.16 10.15
C HIS A 4 0.44 39.96 8.63
N SER A 5 1.38 40.40 7.79
CA SER A 5 1.53 39.86 6.43
C SER A 5 2.13 38.47 6.57
N GLY A 6 1.56 37.46 5.92
CA GLY A 6 2.08 36.09 5.94
C GLY A 6 3.27 35.92 5.01
N ASP A 7 4.32 36.73 5.17
CA ASP A 7 5.50 36.63 4.32
C ASP A 7 6.15 35.23 4.45
N LEU A 8 6.57 34.65 3.32
CA LEU A 8 7.26 33.38 3.23
C LEU A 8 8.70 33.55 3.70
N GLU A 9 8.98 33.04 4.90
CA GLU A 9 10.29 33.17 5.53
C GLU A 9 11.28 32.09 5.08
N LEU A 10 12.55 32.47 4.89
CA LEU A 10 13.64 31.54 4.62
C LEU A 10 14.54 31.40 5.86
N LEU A 11 14.64 30.17 6.38
CA LEU A 11 15.46 29.84 7.55
C LEU A 11 16.95 29.68 7.19
N LEU A 12 17.57 30.76 6.69
CA LEU A 12 18.97 30.79 6.28
C LEU A 12 19.65 32.06 6.80
N VAL A 13 20.86 31.93 7.33
CA VAL A 13 21.69 33.06 7.75
C VAL A 13 22.98 33.14 6.93
N HIS A 14 23.49 34.35 6.75
CA HIS A 14 24.84 34.58 6.26
C HIS A 14 25.85 34.10 7.30
N ALA A 15 26.81 33.25 6.91
CA ALA A 15 27.74 32.62 7.85
C ALA A 15 28.75 33.60 8.50
N ASP A 16 29.03 34.71 7.84
CA ASP A 16 29.97 35.74 8.29
C ASP A 16 29.32 36.77 9.22
N THR A 17 28.04 37.08 9.00
CA THR A 17 27.30 38.12 9.70
C THR A 17 26.22 37.58 10.64
N ASN A 18 25.89 36.29 10.55
CA ASN A 18 24.79 35.62 11.25
C ASN A 18 23.43 36.32 11.09
N THR A 19 23.24 37.10 10.04
CA THR A 19 21.97 37.77 9.73
C THR A 19 21.13 36.92 8.78
N PRO A 20 19.79 36.98 8.86
CA PRO A 20 18.92 36.30 7.91
C PRO A 20 19.26 36.71 6.46
N VAL A 21 19.37 35.72 5.57
CA VAL A 21 19.61 35.94 4.13
C VAL A 21 18.41 36.64 3.48
N LEU A 22 17.22 36.42 4.04
CA LEU A 22 15.98 37.02 3.59
C LEU A 22 15.27 37.65 4.80
N GLY A 23 15.73 38.83 5.21
CA GLY A 23 15.27 39.48 6.44
C GLY A 23 13.86 40.07 6.40
N GLU A 24 13.27 40.22 5.21
CA GLU A 24 11.91 40.73 5.00
C GLU A 24 10.94 39.64 4.51
N GLY A 25 11.38 38.37 4.45
CA GLY A 25 10.62 37.30 3.83
C GLY A 25 10.41 37.52 2.31
N LEU A 26 9.65 36.63 1.69
CA LEU A 26 9.05 36.87 0.37
C LEU A 26 7.56 37.16 0.58
N PRO A 27 6.97 38.10 -0.14
CA PRO A 27 5.52 38.34 -0.07
C PRO A 27 4.72 37.04 -0.25
N GLU A 28 3.65 36.83 0.53
CA GLU A 28 2.81 35.60 0.49
C GLU A 28 2.26 35.31 -0.92
N ASP A 29 1.98 36.37 -1.69
CA ASP A 29 1.55 36.32 -3.08
C ASP A 29 2.63 35.81 -4.05
N SER A 30 3.89 35.70 -3.60
CA SER A 30 4.95 34.97 -4.31
C SER A 30 4.65 33.46 -4.40
N ALA A 31 3.82 32.91 -3.50
CA ALA A 31 3.34 31.53 -3.54
C ALA A 31 1.83 31.41 -3.79
N ALA A 32 1.06 32.50 -3.84
CA ALA A 32 -0.39 32.43 -3.96
C ALA A 32 -0.86 32.15 -5.40
N GLY A 33 -1.30 30.92 -5.64
CA GLY A 33 -2.73 30.68 -5.77
C GLY A 33 -3.31 30.50 -4.37
N GLU A 34 -4.18 31.42 -3.94
CA GLU A 34 -4.57 31.76 -2.55
C GLU A 34 -5.07 30.61 -1.64
N GLN A 35 -4.75 30.66 -0.33
CA GLN A 35 -5.72 31.01 0.74
C GLN A 35 -5.14 31.06 2.18
N GLU A 36 -5.75 31.95 2.98
CA GLU A 36 -5.46 32.32 4.38
C GLU A 36 -5.54 31.17 5.41
N ARG A 37 -4.71 31.27 6.45
CA ARG A 37 -4.75 30.46 7.69
C ARG A 37 -5.59 31.14 8.78
N THR A 38 -6.32 30.33 9.56
CA THR A 38 -6.97 30.75 10.82
C THR A 38 -6.23 30.17 12.04
N ASP A 39 -6.06 31.00 13.07
CA ASP A 39 -5.35 30.71 14.32
C ASP A 39 -5.92 29.52 15.12
N ALA A 40 -5.01 28.72 15.72
CA ALA A 40 -5.34 27.60 16.59
C ALA A 40 -5.11 27.95 18.07
N GLY A 41 -6.11 27.65 18.92
CA GLY A 41 -6.04 27.79 20.37
C GLY A 41 -5.36 26.60 21.06
N GLU A 42 -4.65 26.90 22.14
CA GLU A 42 -3.91 25.94 22.97
C GLU A 42 -4.82 24.86 23.58
N HIS A 43 -4.48 23.58 23.35
CA HIS A 43 -5.05 22.43 24.06
C HIS A 43 -3.92 21.56 24.62
N GLU A 44 -4.12 21.01 25.82
CA GLU A 44 -3.18 20.10 26.45
C GLU A 44 -3.09 18.76 25.67
N PRO A 45 -1.88 18.24 25.40
CA PRO A 45 -1.70 17.05 24.58
C PRO A 45 -2.08 15.77 25.33
N VAL A 46 -2.89 14.92 24.69
CA VAL A 46 -3.08 13.51 25.03
C VAL A 46 -2.71 12.69 23.78
N PRO A 47 -1.95 11.58 23.85
CA PRO A 47 -1.40 10.90 22.65
C PRO A 47 -2.33 9.84 21.99
N PHE A 48 -2.48 9.86 20.65
CA PHE A 48 -3.47 9.16 19.78
C PHE A 48 -2.99 8.64 18.38
N TRP A 49 -1.87 9.07 17.76
CA TRP A 49 -1.21 8.40 16.60
C TRP A 49 0.31 8.55 16.67
N GLU A 50 1.02 7.43 16.75
CA GLU A 50 2.47 7.41 16.85
C GLU A 50 3.10 6.53 15.75
N GLU A 51 3.83 7.14 14.80
CA GLU A 51 4.43 6.42 13.65
C GLU A 51 5.47 5.36 14.06
N ALA A 52 6.13 5.56 15.20
CA ALA A 52 7.14 4.65 15.72
C ALA A 52 6.55 3.41 16.41
N ARG A 53 5.24 3.41 16.69
CA ARG A 53 4.54 2.29 17.35
C ARG A 53 4.08 1.23 16.38
N ASP A 54 3.68 0.08 16.93
CA ASP A 54 3.16 -1.02 16.12
C ASP A 54 1.92 -0.55 15.35
N PRO A 55 1.92 -0.59 14.00
CA PRO A 55 0.77 -0.20 13.21
C PRO A 55 -0.48 -1.04 13.51
N ASN A 56 -0.36 -2.24 14.08
CA ASN A 56 -1.52 -3.08 14.46
C ASN A 56 -2.17 -2.68 15.78
N ASP A 57 -1.52 -1.85 16.59
CA ASP A 57 -2.04 -1.46 17.89
C ASP A 57 -3.13 -0.40 17.73
N LEU A 58 -4.37 -0.75 18.06
CA LEU A 58 -5.48 0.20 17.96
C LEU A 58 -5.49 1.20 19.10
N GLU A 59 -4.84 0.90 20.23
CA GLU A 59 -4.60 1.90 21.24
C GLU A 59 -3.73 2.96 20.59
N ASP A 60 -2.45 2.72 20.33
CA ASP A 60 -1.53 3.74 19.78
C ASP A 60 -1.92 4.36 18.44
N GLN A 61 -2.64 3.66 17.56
CA GLN A 61 -2.98 4.17 16.22
C GLN A 61 -4.39 4.77 16.11
N ARG A 62 -5.27 4.43 17.05
CA ARG A 62 -6.69 4.85 17.14
C ARG A 62 -7.55 4.57 15.91
N TRP A 63 -8.86 4.64 16.12
CA TRP A 63 -9.88 4.39 15.12
C TRP A 63 -10.94 5.50 15.12
N GLY A 64 -11.34 5.94 13.93
CA GLY A 64 -12.26 7.06 13.75
C GLY A 64 -13.22 6.87 12.59
N LEU A 65 -14.21 7.76 12.53
CA LEU A 65 -15.29 7.74 11.55
C LEU A 65 -15.27 8.98 10.67
N ILE A 66 -15.57 8.77 9.39
CA ILE A 66 -15.88 9.83 8.44
C ILE A 66 -17.30 9.57 7.94
N LEU A 67 -18.18 10.55 8.10
CA LEU A 67 -19.62 10.41 7.92
C LEU A 67 -20.13 11.54 7.03
N PRO A 68 -21.21 11.34 6.25
CA PRO A 68 -21.88 12.44 5.59
C PRO A 68 -22.47 13.39 6.64
N GLU A 69 -22.59 14.66 6.27
CA GLU A 69 -23.29 15.67 7.07
C GLU A 69 -24.80 15.40 7.16
N GLY A 70 -25.38 15.79 8.29
CA GLY A 70 -26.83 15.74 8.51
C GLY A 70 -27.40 14.37 8.89
N PRO A 71 -28.74 14.22 8.84
CA PRO A 71 -29.44 13.06 9.42
C PRO A 71 -29.06 11.72 8.80
N ALA A 72 -28.65 11.71 7.53
CA ALA A 72 -28.18 10.50 6.86
C ALA A 72 -26.91 9.95 7.53
N GLY A 73 -25.97 10.81 7.92
CA GLY A 73 -24.77 10.39 8.63
C GLY A 73 -25.05 9.89 10.03
N ASP A 74 -26.00 10.52 10.72
CA ASP A 74 -26.43 10.09 12.06
C ASP A 74 -27.08 8.71 12.02
N ARG A 75 -27.92 8.46 11.00
CA ARG A 75 -28.52 7.14 10.76
C ARG A 75 -27.47 6.07 10.51
N LEU A 76 -26.48 6.36 9.66
CA LEU A 76 -25.38 5.42 9.36
C LEU A 76 -24.53 5.10 10.60
N ARG A 77 -24.25 6.12 11.41
CA ARG A 77 -23.54 5.98 12.69
C ARG A 77 -24.29 5.06 13.64
N ASP A 78 -25.60 5.23 13.77
CA ASP A 78 -26.45 4.39 14.64
C ASP A 78 -26.46 2.92 14.23
N LEU A 79 -26.50 2.64 12.92
CA LEU A 79 -26.50 1.27 12.38
C LEU A 79 -25.24 0.47 12.75
N ILE A 80 -24.10 1.14 12.99
CA ILE A 80 -22.83 0.50 13.32
C ILE A 80 -22.44 0.67 14.79
N GLN A 81 -23.33 1.13 15.66
CA GLN A 81 -23.04 1.38 17.07
C GLN A 81 -22.37 0.20 17.80
N PRO A 82 -22.72 -1.08 17.54
CA PRO A 82 -21.99 -2.21 18.12
C PRO A 82 -20.51 -2.29 17.69
N LEU A 83 -20.20 -1.92 16.45
CA LEU A 83 -18.82 -1.85 15.96
C LEU A 83 -18.05 -0.70 16.62
N ILE A 84 -18.69 0.47 16.77
CA ILE A 84 -18.12 1.63 17.48
C ILE A 84 -17.75 1.23 18.92
N ALA A 85 -18.64 0.50 19.60
CA ALA A 85 -18.38 0.02 20.96
C ALA A 85 -17.16 -0.93 21.01
N LEU A 86 -17.08 -1.91 20.09
CA LEU A 86 -15.92 -2.79 19.98
C LEU A 86 -14.63 -2.01 19.75
N ARG A 87 -14.61 -1.08 18.78
CA ARG A 87 -13.39 -0.34 18.44
C ARG A 87 -12.97 0.60 19.56
N ARG A 88 -13.92 1.21 20.27
CA ARG A 88 -13.67 1.99 21.49
C ARG A 88 -12.97 1.15 22.56
N GLU A 89 -13.45 -0.07 22.81
CA GLU A 89 -12.81 -1.00 23.76
C GLU A 89 -11.39 -1.36 23.31
N GLN A 90 -11.21 -1.71 22.03
CA GLN A 90 -9.90 -2.11 21.49
C GLN A 90 -8.87 -0.98 21.42
N GLN A 91 -9.30 0.28 21.50
CA GLN A 91 -8.41 1.44 21.59
C GLN A 91 -8.32 1.98 23.04
N GLY A 92 -8.46 1.15 24.06
CA GLY A 92 -8.26 1.57 25.46
C GLY A 92 -9.38 2.43 26.04
N GLY A 93 -10.58 2.41 25.44
CA GLY A 93 -11.74 3.18 25.91
C GLY A 93 -11.79 4.64 25.45
N HIS A 94 -10.76 5.09 24.71
CA HIS A 94 -10.68 6.45 24.16
C HIS A 94 -11.88 6.78 23.25
N PRO A 95 -12.36 8.04 23.25
CA PRO A 95 -13.45 8.46 22.37
C PRO A 95 -13.13 8.21 20.89
N ILE A 96 -14.16 7.84 20.13
CA ILE A 96 -14.06 7.68 18.67
C ILE A 96 -14.23 9.07 18.06
N ARG A 97 -13.22 9.56 17.33
CA ARG A 97 -13.34 10.84 16.61
C ARG A 97 -14.22 10.67 15.38
N GLU A 98 -15.08 11.64 15.15
CA GLU A 98 -16.04 11.65 14.05
C GLU A 98 -15.86 12.92 13.23
N TYR A 99 -15.73 12.76 11.92
CA TYR A 99 -15.55 13.86 10.97
C TYR A 99 -16.72 13.86 10.00
N ARG A 100 -17.23 15.06 9.70
CA ARG A 100 -18.38 15.25 8.81
C ARG A 100 -17.95 15.81 7.47
N VAL A 101 -18.55 15.27 6.41
CA VAL A 101 -18.24 15.62 5.02
C VAL A 101 -19.52 16.09 4.32
N PRO A 102 -19.49 17.25 3.66
CA PRO A 102 -20.60 17.69 2.81
C PRO A 102 -20.87 16.69 1.68
N SER A 103 -22.12 16.27 1.51
CA SER A 103 -22.53 15.34 0.45
C SER A 103 -22.63 16.02 -0.91
N ARG A 104 -21.47 16.32 -1.50
CA ARG A 104 -21.31 16.89 -2.84
C ARG A 104 -20.01 16.39 -3.46
N PRO A 105 -19.89 16.34 -4.79
CA PRO A 105 -18.62 16.09 -5.48
C PRO A 105 -17.49 16.99 -4.95
N MET A 106 -16.28 16.43 -4.89
CA MET A 106 -15.06 17.13 -4.47
C MET A 106 -13.90 16.72 -5.36
N SER A 107 -13.14 17.71 -5.81
CA SER A 107 -11.82 17.48 -6.40
C SER A 107 -10.80 17.01 -5.36
N MET A 108 -9.66 16.48 -5.82
CA MET A 108 -8.55 16.14 -4.93
C MET A 108 -8.01 17.37 -4.18
N ALA A 109 -8.04 18.56 -4.78
CA ALA A 109 -7.63 19.79 -4.12
C ALA A 109 -8.59 20.18 -2.99
N GLU A 110 -9.90 20.09 -3.22
CA GLU A 110 -10.90 20.32 -2.17
C GLU A 110 -10.82 19.28 -1.06
N ALA A 111 -10.56 18.01 -1.38
CA ALA A 111 -10.35 16.96 -0.37
C ALA A 111 -9.09 17.22 0.47
N ALA A 112 -8.00 17.69 -0.16
CA ALA A 112 -6.78 18.10 0.55
C ALA A 112 -7.07 19.28 1.50
N GLN A 113 -7.84 20.26 1.03
CA GLN A 113 -8.24 21.39 1.86
C GLN A 113 -9.14 20.95 3.02
N TRP A 114 -10.14 20.10 2.75
CA TRP A 114 -10.99 19.52 3.80
C TRP A 114 -10.15 18.80 4.86
N ARG A 115 -9.15 18.00 4.45
CA ARG A 115 -8.22 17.33 5.38
C ARG A 115 -7.52 18.37 6.26
N LYS A 116 -6.94 19.42 5.67
CA LYS A 116 -6.24 20.49 6.39
C LYS A 116 -7.15 21.33 7.29
N THR A 117 -8.44 21.43 6.99
CA THR A 117 -9.37 22.27 7.77
C THR A 117 -10.07 21.49 8.87
N HIS A 118 -10.45 20.24 8.61
CA HIS A 118 -11.35 19.47 9.48
C HIS A 118 -10.73 18.24 10.12
N PHE A 119 -9.76 17.60 9.44
CA PHE A 119 -9.13 16.39 9.95
C PHE A 119 -7.85 16.73 10.71
N ASP A 120 -6.89 17.34 10.02
CA ASP A 120 -5.55 17.69 10.47
C ASP A 120 -5.37 19.21 10.43
N ALA A 121 -6.06 19.91 11.36
CA ALA A 121 -6.13 21.37 11.41
C ALA A 121 -4.85 22.07 11.90
N GLY A 122 -3.74 21.34 12.08
CA GLY A 122 -2.44 21.89 12.46
C GLY A 122 -2.34 22.43 13.90
N GLY A 123 -3.45 22.49 14.65
CA GLY A 123 -3.46 22.86 16.07
C GLY A 123 -2.98 21.76 17.03
N ASN A 124 -2.80 20.54 16.52
CA ASN A 124 -2.37 19.37 17.27
C ASN A 124 -1.25 18.65 16.52
N THR A 125 -0.39 17.92 17.26
CA THR A 125 0.53 16.97 16.63
C THR A 125 -0.24 15.80 16.00
N ASN A 126 0.36 15.05 15.06
CA ASN A 126 -0.26 13.85 14.47
C ASN A 126 -0.78 12.87 15.53
N THR A 127 -0.24 12.95 16.74
CA THR A 127 -0.68 12.30 17.97
C THR A 127 -2.12 12.58 18.38
N ASP A 128 -2.98 13.21 17.60
CA ASP A 128 -4.40 13.41 17.90
C ASP A 128 -5.35 12.80 16.86
N LEU A 129 -4.83 12.19 15.79
CA LEU A 129 -5.66 11.78 14.64
C LEU A 129 -5.82 10.26 14.56
N PRO A 130 -7.02 9.74 14.25
CA PRO A 130 -7.21 8.32 14.08
C PRO A 130 -6.56 7.85 12.78
N ARG A 131 -5.58 6.95 12.88
CA ARG A 131 -4.93 6.38 11.69
C ARG A 131 -5.86 5.41 10.98
N TYR A 132 -6.64 4.62 11.73
CA TYR A 132 -7.70 3.81 11.14
C TYR A 132 -8.97 4.63 10.95
N GLN A 133 -9.49 4.67 9.73
CA GLN A 133 -10.61 5.53 9.38
C GLN A 133 -11.66 4.73 8.62
N LEU A 134 -12.86 4.62 9.17
CA LEU A 134 -13.99 4.03 8.47
C LEU A 134 -14.90 5.12 7.92
N ILE A 135 -15.00 5.19 6.60
CA ILE A 135 -15.97 6.02 5.89
C ILE A 135 -17.31 5.29 5.84
N LEU A 136 -18.40 5.93 6.23
CA LEU A 136 -19.76 5.41 5.98
C LEU A 136 -20.44 6.19 4.86
N GLY A 137 -21.18 5.46 4.02
CA GLY A 137 -22.00 6.05 2.96
C GLY A 137 -21.42 5.79 1.57
N ASP A 138 -22.29 5.97 0.58
CA ASP A 138 -21.94 5.78 -0.82
C ASP A 138 -21.04 6.92 -1.34
N LEU A 139 -20.58 6.81 -2.58
CA LEU A 139 -19.67 7.76 -3.21
C LEU A 139 -20.31 9.14 -3.52
N ASP A 140 -21.64 9.24 -3.59
CA ASP A 140 -22.34 10.53 -3.66
C ASP A 140 -22.52 11.19 -2.27
N GLN A 141 -22.54 10.40 -1.21
CA GLN A 141 -22.68 10.88 0.17
C GLN A 141 -21.35 11.34 0.76
N VAL A 142 -20.28 10.57 0.55
CA VAL A 142 -18.90 10.92 0.89
C VAL A 142 -18.03 10.69 -0.36
N PRO A 143 -17.47 11.73 -0.98
CA PRO A 143 -16.75 11.61 -2.26
C PRO A 143 -15.58 10.64 -2.23
N LEU A 144 -15.26 10.04 -3.38
CA LEU A 144 -14.07 9.19 -3.56
C LEU A 144 -12.78 9.94 -3.19
N ALA A 145 -12.69 11.23 -3.56
CA ALA A 145 -11.52 12.06 -3.31
C ALA A 145 -11.14 12.14 -1.82
N ILE A 146 -12.12 12.11 -0.91
CA ILE A 146 -11.87 12.05 0.54
C ILE A 146 -11.19 10.73 0.90
N GLN A 147 -11.69 9.59 0.39
CA GLN A 147 -11.09 8.29 0.66
C GLN A 147 -9.65 8.21 0.14
N GLN A 148 -9.40 8.70 -1.07
CA GLN A 148 -8.07 8.69 -1.68
C GLN A 148 -7.11 9.63 -0.95
N MET A 149 -7.56 10.82 -0.57
CA MET A 149 -6.74 11.78 0.17
C MET A 149 -6.35 11.23 1.55
N GLN A 150 -7.31 10.70 2.31
CA GLN A 150 -7.05 10.15 3.63
C GLN A 150 -6.21 8.87 3.59
N ALA A 151 -6.24 8.10 2.50
CA ALA A 151 -5.43 6.89 2.33
C ALA A 151 -3.96 7.16 2.02
N SER A 152 -3.57 8.43 1.81
CA SER A 152 -2.16 8.81 1.60
C SER A 152 -1.28 8.49 2.82
N ASP A 153 -1.81 8.64 4.03
CA ASP A 153 -1.12 8.39 5.30
C ASP A 153 -1.91 7.53 6.30
N GLY A 154 -3.24 7.48 6.15
CA GLY A 154 -4.17 6.68 6.95
C GLY A 154 -4.45 5.26 6.44
N TYR A 155 -5.11 4.48 7.28
CA TYR A 155 -5.67 3.16 6.99
C TYR A 155 -7.17 3.30 6.79
N VAL A 156 -7.57 3.53 5.54
CA VAL A 156 -8.94 3.96 5.23
C VAL A 156 -9.74 2.84 4.59
N GLY A 157 -10.87 2.50 5.21
CA GLY A 157 -11.89 1.62 4.64
C GLY A 157 -13.21 2.35 4.45
N ARG A 158 -14.11 1.81 3.62
CA ARG A 158 -15.46 2.35 3.40
C ARG A 158 -16.53 1.28 3.56
N LEU A 159 -17.66 1.65 4.16
CA LEU A 159 -18.85 0.82 4.28
C LEU A 159 -20.07 1.50 3.65
N HIS A 160 -20.60 0.87 2.61
CA HIS A 160 -21.88 1.22 2.03
C HIS A 160 -22.70 -0.03 1.73
N PHE A 161 -23.98 -0.01 2.08
CA PHE A 161 -24.96 -0.99 1.65
C PHE A 161 -26.23 -0.27 1.22
N SER A 162 -26.78 -0.67 0.08
CA SER A 162 -28.09 -0.20 -0.44
C SER A 162 -29.27 -0.57 0.45
N ASP A 163 -29.10 -1.54 1.35
CA ASP A 163 -30.07 -1.98 2.35
C ASP A 163 -29.44 -1.89 3.74
N GLU A 164 -30.08 -1.20 4.68
CA GLU A 164 -29.57 -1.00 6.04
C GLU A 164 -29.25 -2.33 6.75
N ARG A 165 -29.98 -3.42 6.43
CA ARG A 165 -29.72 -4.76 6.97
C ARG A 165 -28.31 -5.27 6.64
N GLY A 166 -27.70 -4.75 5.58
CA GLY A 166 -26.31 -5.06 5.23
C GLY A 166 -25.32 -4.57 6.28
N TYR A 167 -25.58 -3.42 6.91
CA TYR A 167 -24.73 -2.90 8.00
C TYR A 167 -24.78 -3.81 9.21
N GLU A 168 -25.99 -4.18 9.65
CA GLU A 168 -26.19 -5.09 10.78
C GLU A 168 -25.47 -6.43 10.53
N ALA A 169 -25.72 -7.08 9.39
CA ALA A 169 -25.11 -8.36 9.05
C ALA A 169 -23.58 -8.29 8.96
N TYR A 170 -23.03 -7.20 8.42
CA TYR A 170 -21.59 -6.97 8.38
C TYR A 170 -21.01 -6.81 9.79
N VAL A 171 -21.61 -5.97 10.62
CA VAL A 171 -21.15 -5.67 11.98
C VAL A 171 -21.19 -6.93 12.85
N GLU A 172 -22.27 -7.71 12.79
CA GLU A 172 -22.37 -8.99 13.49
C GLU A 172 -21.27 -9.97 13.06
N LYS A 173 -20.99 -10.05 11.76
CA LYS A 173 -19.91 -10.89 11.24
C LYS A 173 -18.54 -10.44 11.76
N VAL A 174 -18.25 -9.14 11.76
CA VAL A 174 -16.99 -8.60 12.30
C VAL A 174 -16.85 -8.90 13.79
N LEU A 175 -17.88 -8.64 14.59
CA LEU A 175 -17.90 -8.92 16.03
C LEU A 175 -17.65 -10.41 16.31
N ARG A 176 -18.23 -11.30 15.51
CA ARG A 176 -17.99 -12.75 15.61
C ARG A 176 -16.57 -13.11 15.22
N ALA A 177 -16.05 -12.55 14.13
CA ALA A 177 -14.71 -12.83 13.64
C ALA A 177 -13.61 -12.38 14.62
N GLU A 178 -13.79 -11.26 15.30
CA GLU A 178 -12.83 -10.75 16.30
C GLU A 178 -12.69 -11.66 17.53
N LYS A 179 -13.70 -12.49 17.81
CA LYS A 179 -13.69 -13.49 18.89
C LYS A 179 -13.06 -14.82 18.48
N LEU A 180 -12.78 -15.04 17.19
CA LEU A 180 -12.19 -16.28 16.72
C LEU A 180 -10.71 -16.40 17.15
N PRO A 181 -10.26 -17.60 17.52
CA PRO A 181 -8.83 -17.83 17.74
C PRO A 181 -8.07 -17.66 16.43
N ARG A 182 -6.87 -17.07 16.50
CA ARG A 182 -6.01 -16.85 15.34
C ARG A 182 -5.03 -18.00 15.18
N THR A 183 -5.57 -19.15 14.80
CA THR A 183 -4.83 -20.41 14.73
C THR A 183 -4.91 -21.07 13.34
N ALA A 184 -5.70 -20.51 12.42
CA ALA A 184 -5.81 -21.07 11.09
C ALA A 184 -4.52 -20.84 10.29
N PRO A 185 -4.11 -21.77 9.43
CA PRO A 185 -2.82 -21.68 8.75
C PRO A 185 -2.81 -20.68 7.57
N GLY A 186 -3.95 -20.07 7.25
CA GLY A 186 -4.13 -19.15 6.14
C GLY A 186 -4.03 -19.84 4.76
N ARG A 187 -4.82 -19.36 3.79
CA ARG A 187 -4.70 -19.79 2.38
C ARG A 187 -4.62 -18.59 1.45
N LEU A 188 -3.88 -18.74 0.37
CA LEU A 188 -3.95 -17.85 -0.78
C LEU A 188 -4.71 -18.55 -1.91
N LEU A 189 -5.76 -17.91 -2.41
CA LEU A 189 -6.51 -18.36 -3.58
C LEU A 189 -6.27 -17.34 -4.71
N MET A 190 -5.77 -17.81 -5.86
CA MET A 190 -5.61 -16.96 -7.04
C MET A 190 -6.49 -17.47 -8.18
N HIS A 191 -7.27 -16.58 -8.77
CA HIS A 191 -8.14 -16.90 -9.90
C HIS A 191 -7.97 -15.88 -11.03
N THR A 192 -7.89 -16.38 -12.27
CA THR A 192 -7.94 -15.54 -13.47
C THR A 192 -9.08 -16.00 -14.36
N ALA A 193 -10.01 -15.10 -14.70
CA ALA A 193 -10.98 -15.37 -15.75
C ALA A 193 -10.26 -15.40 -17.10
N HIS A 194 -10.68 -16.29 -18.00
CA HIS A 194 -10.19 -16.34 -19.38
C HIS A 194 -11.35 -16.22 -20.35
N ASP A 195 -11.38 -15.14 -21.12
CA ASP A 195 -12.39 -14.86 -22.15
C ASP A 195 -11.80 -14.82 -23.57
N GLY A 196 -10.50 -15.12 -23.70
CA GLY A 196 -9.72 -15.04 -24.95
C GLY A 196 -9.25 -13.62 -25.31
N SER A 197 -9.45 -12.62 -24.45
CA SER A 197 -8.98 -11.26 -24.69
C SER A 197 -7.48 -11.10 -24.40
N GLY A 198 -6.82 -10.24 -25.18
CA GLY A 198 -5.40 -9.92 -24.98
C GLY A 198 -5.11 -9.24 -23.65
N ALA A 199 -6.09 -8.57 -23.04
CA ALA A 199 -5.93 -7.91 -21.74
C ALA A 199 -5.74 -8.93 -20.60
N LEU A 200 -6.58 -9.98 -20.54
CA LEU A 200 -6.47 -11.02 -19.53
C LEU A 200 -5.27 -11.93 -19.77
N ASP A 201 -4.92 -12.21 -21.04
CA ASP A 201 -3.67 -12.90 -21.38
C ASP A 201 -2.43 -12.10 -20.92
N ALA A 202 -2.39 -10.80 -21.20
CA ALA A 202 -1.30 -9.93 -20.79
C ALA A 202 -1.21 -9.83 -19.25
N GLY A 203 -2.34 -9.67 -18.57
CA GLY A 203 -2.40 -9.67 -17.10
C GLY A 203 -1.91 -10.99 -16.51
N PHE A 204 -2.33 -12.13 -17.07
CA PHE A 204 -1.92 -13.45 -16.59
C PHE A 204 -0.40 -13.64 -16.71
N LYS A 205 0.17 -13.31 -17.87
CA LYS A 205 1.62 -13.42 -18.14
C LYS A 205 2.47 -12.40 -17.38
N ALA A 206 1.94 -11.23 -17.06
CA ALA A 206 2.70 -10.14 -16.45
C ALA A 206 2.56 -10.04 -14.93
N LEU A 207 1.43 -10.48 -14.36
CA LEU A 207 1.13 -10.40 -12.94
C LEU A 207 1.03 -11.79 -12.30
N ILE A 208 0.14 -12.64 -12.82
CA ILE A 208 -0.21 -13.91 -12.16
C ILE A 208 0.96 -14.89 -12.19
N THR A 209 1.47 -15.23 -13.38
CA THR A 209 2.57 -16.19 -13.53
C THR A 209 3.81 -15.81 -12.72
N PRO A 210 4.41 -14.61 -12.87
CA PRO A 210 5.60 -14.26 -12.10
C PRO A 210 5.28 -14.00 -10.61
N GLY A 211 4.04 -13.60 -10.27
CA GLY A 211 3.60 -13.52 -8.88
C GLY A 211 3.57 -14.88 -8.19
N LEU A 212 3.11 -15.93 -8.90
CA LEU A 212 3.11 -17.30 -8.40
C LEU A 212 4.53 -17.86 -8.20
N GLU A 213 5.47 -17.50 -9.07
CA GLU A 213 6.89 -17.84 -8.89
C GLU A 213 7.45 -17.24 -7.60
N LEU A 214 7.13 -15.96 -7.31
CA LEU A 214 7.51 -15.33 -6.04
C LEU A 214 6.87 -16.02 -4.84
N VAL A 215 5.56 -16.29 -4.89
CA VAL A 215 4.82 -16.96 -3.81
C VAL A 215 5.42 -18.35 -3.54
N ARG A 216 5.65 -19.16 -4.57
CA ARG A 216 6.25 -20.50 -4.43
C ARG A 216 7.66 -20.43 -3.84
N GLY A 217 8.49 -19.54 -4.38
CA GLY A 217 9.86 -19.37 -3.88
C GLY A 217 9.93 -18.91 -2.42
N GLU A 218 8.91 -18.18 -1.92
CA GLU A 218 8.80 -17.84 -0.50
C GLU A 218 8.16 -18.93 0.35
N LEU A 219 7.17 -19.67 -0.16
CA LEU A 219 6.58 -20.83 0.51
C LEU A 219 7.65 -21.91 0.76
N ASP A 220 8.48 -22.22 -0.24
CA ASP A 220 9.57 -23.20 -0.13
C ASP A 220 10.60 -22.81 0.95
N LYS A 221 10.74 -21.51 1.22
CA LYS A 221 11.62 -20.95 2.26
C LYS A 221 10.91 -20.75 3.61
N GLY A 222 9.62 -21.06 3.71
CA GLY A 222 8.80 -20.77 4.90
C GLY A 222 8.63 -19.27 5.18
N LEU A 223 8.82 -18.40 4.19
CA LEU A 223 8.73 -16.94 4.33
C LEU A 223 7.37 -16.37 3.93
N PHE A 224 6.51 -17.18 3.31
CA PHE A 224 5.17 -16.79 2.91
C PHE A 224 4.12 -17.25 3.96
N PRO A 225 3.25 -16.35 4.44
CA PRO A 225 2.30 -16.60 5.53
C PRO A 225 1.01 -17.32 5.11
N ALA A 226 1.16 -18.42 4.37
CA ALA A 226 0.04 -19.29 4.03
C ALA A 226 0.48 -20.76 4.03
N SER A 227 -0.46 -21.66 4.34
CA SER A 227 -0.27 -23.11 4.15
C SER A 227 -0.11 -23.54 2.70
N GLY A 228 -0.57 -22.71 1.76
CA GLY A 228 -0.52 -23.02 0.34
C GLY A 228 -1.11 -21.92 -0.52
N CYS A 229 -0.98 -22.12 -1.82
CA CYS A 229 -1.53 -21.26 -2.86
C CYS A 229 -2.32 -22.10 -3.87
N ASP A 230 -3.65 -21.97 -3.83
CA ASP A 230 -4.57 -22.62 -4.75
C ASP A 230 -4.75 -21.75 -6.00
N ILE A 231 -4.61 -22.35 -7.18
CA ILE A 231 -4.67 -21.64 -8.46
C ILE A 231 -5.79 -22.22 -9.32
N HIS A 232 -6.79 -21.40 -9.58
CA HIS A 232 -7.95 -21.73 -10.42
C HIS A 232 -8.06 -20.78 -11.62
N GLY A 233 -8.91 -21.11 -12.59
CA GLY A 233 -9.02 -20.33 -13.81
C GLY A 233 -7.74 -20.40 -14.62
N ARG A 234 -7.30 -21.63 -14.94
CA ARG A 234 -6.24 -21.84 -15.95
C ARG A 234 -6.89 -21.73 -17.34
N GLU A 235 -6.09 -21.54 -18.38
CA GLU A 235 -6.54 -21.27 -19.77
C GLU A 235 -7.58 -22.29 -20.31
N LEU A 236 -7.68 -23.48 -19.72
CA LEU A 236 -8.63 -24.55 -20.08
C LEU A 236 -9.72 -24.85 -19.03
N ASP A 237 -9.75 -24.13 -17.91
CA ASP A 237 -10.69 -24.33 -16.79
C ASP A 237 -11.22 -23.02 -16.15
N PRO A 238 -11.73 -22.04 -16.92
CA PRO A 238 -12.18 -20.74 -16.39
C PRO A 238 -13.65 -20.75 -15.93
N GLY A 239 -14.04 -21.76 -15.14
CA GLY A 239 -15.43 -21.98 -14.71
C GLY A 239 -15.92 -21.03 -13.61
N LEU A 240 -17.07 -20.37 -13.79
CA LEU A 240 -17.79 -19.69 -12.68
C LEU A 240 -18.11 -20.69 -11.55
N ASP A 241 -18.58 -21.89 -11.90
CA ASP A 241 -18.89 -22.94 -10.91
C ASP A 241 -17.66 -23.38 -10.12
N GLN A 242 -16.50 -23.53 -10.78
CA GLN A 242 -15.25 -23.88 -10.10
C GLN A 242 -14.77 -22.73 -9.20
N PHE A 243 -14.91 -21.49 -9.65
CA PHE A 243 -14.60 -20.32 -8.84
C PHE A 243 -15.49 -20.29 -7.58
N LEU A 244 -16.79 -20.51 -7.72
CA LEU A 244 -17.73 -20.58 -6.60
C LEU A 244 -17.44 -21.77 -5.67
N ALA A 245 -17.04 -22.92 -6.21
CA ALA A 245 -16.66 -24.08 -5.41
C ALA A 245 -15.38 -23.85 -4.60
N SER A 246 -14.35 -23.25 -5.20
CA SER A 246 -13.07 -22.98 -4.52
C SER A 246 -13.20 -21.92 -3.42
N THR A 247 -14.06 -20.92 -3.64
CA THR A 247 -14.33 -19.85 -2.66
C THR A 247 -15.21 -20.30 -1.48
N ALA A 248 -15.96 -21.38 -1.61
CA ALA A 248 -16.82 -21.92 -0.54
C ALA A 248 -16.05 -22.61 0.60
N ASN A 249 -14.75 -22.87 0.45
CA ASN A 249 -13.94 -23.50 1.49
C ASN A 249 -13.89 -22.60 2.75
N THR A 250 -14.05 -23.20 3.93
CA THR A 250 -14.20 -22.49 5.21
C THR A 250 -12.90 -22.00 5.85
N ALA A 251 -11.73 -22.43 5.36
CA ALA A 251 -10.46 -21.93 5.87
C ALA A 251 -10.29 -20.43 5.55
N PRO A 252 -9.96 -19.57 6.53
CA PRO A 252 -9.75 -18.15 6.28
C PRO A 252 -8.52 -17.94 5.38
N GLY A 253 -8.58 -16.92 4.53
CA GLY A 253 -7.51 -16.65 3.58
C GLY A 253 -7.81 -15.44 2.71
N VAL A 254 -6.93 -15.21 1.74
CA VAL A 254 -7.05 -14.12 0.77
C VAL A 254 -7.37 -14.70 -0.59
N LEU A 255 -8.41 -14.18 -1.24
CA LEU A 255 -8.70 -14.39 -2.65
C LEU A 255 -8.16 -13.21 -3.44
N PHE A 256 -7.30 -13.48 -4.42
CA PHE A 256 -6.97 -12.56 -5.50
C PHE A 256 -7.65 -13.05 -6.78
N SER A 257 -8.53 -12.22 -7.36
CA SER A 257 -9.19 -12.54 -8.64
C SER A 257 -8.87 -11.49 -9.69
N MET A 258 -8.62 -11.91 -10.93
CA MET A 258 -8.43 -11.03 -12.08
C MET A 258 -9.45 -11.34 -13.18
N SER A 259 -10.13 -10.31 -13.67
CA SER A 259 -11.20 -10.43 -14.67
C SER A 259 -11.48 -9.08 -15.34
N HIS A 260 -12.37 -9.08 -16.33
CA HIS A 260 -13.06 -7.84 -16.70
C HIS A 260 -14.18 -7.54 -15.73
N GLY A 261 -14.40 -6.25 -15.47
CA GLY A 261 -15.64 -5.79 -14.85
C GLY A 261 -16.70 -5.50 -15.91
N ILE A 262 -17.95 -5.77 -15.59
CA ILE A 262 -19.06 -5.53 -16.51
C ILE A 262 -19.26 -4.01 -16.68
N GLY A 263 -19.15 -3.53 -17.91
CA GLY A 263 -19.43 -2.15 -18.29
C GLY A 263 -20.82 -2.01 -18.93
N ALA A 264 -21.12 -0.81 -19.44
CA ALA A 264 -22.39 -0.55 -20.11
C ALA A 264 -22.61 -1.47 -21.32
N PRO A 265 -23.84 -1.99 -21.52
CA PRO A 265 -24.22 -2.66 -22.76
C PRO A 265 -24.01 -1.75 -23.98
N LYS A 266 -23.90 -2.31 -25.19
CA LYS A 266 -23.74 -1.52 -26.43
C LYS A 266 -24.84 -0.47 -26.64
N GLY A 267 -26.08 -0.82 -26.27
CA GLY A 267 -27.23 0.07 -26.29
C GLY A 267 -27.35 1.01 -25.09
N GLY A 268 -26.39 0.98 -24.16
CA GLY A 268 -26.49 1.61 -22.86
C GLY A 268 -27.31 0.77 -21.86
N TRP A 269 -27.31 1.22 -20.61
CA TRP A 269 -28.17 0.66 -19.57
C TRP A 269 -29.63 1.04 -19.84
N THR A 270 -30.57 0.12 -19.60
CA THR A 270 -32.00 0.41 -19.77
C THR A 270 -32.59 1.18 -18.60
N SER A 271 -31.97 1.06 -17.42
CA SER A 271 -32.33 1.78 -16.21
C SER A 271 -31.13 1.93 -15.28
N GLU A 272 -31.22 2.90 -14.36
CA GLU A 272 -30.21 3.07 -13.32
C GLU A 272 -30.14 1.85 -12.39
N GLN A 273 -31.27 1.20 -12.11
CA GLN A 273 -31.30 -0.01 -11.28
C GLN A 273 -30.51 -1.17 -11.90
N GLU A 274 -30.61 -1.34 -13.23
CA GLU A 274 -29.82 -2.34 -13.95
C GLU A 274 -28.32 -2.04 -13.84
N ARG A 275 -27.94 -0.77 -14.00
CA ARG A 275 -26.55 -0.32 -13.85
C ARG A 275 -26.02 -0.60 -12.46
N LEU A 276 -26.73 -0.16 -11.42
CA LEU A 276 -26.33 -0.35 -10.02
C LEU A 276 -26.21 -1.84 -9.65
N ALA A 277 -27.04 -2.71 -10.25
CA ALA A 277 -26.99 -4.14 -10.01
C ALA A 277 -25.87 -4.87 -10.77
N GLY A 278 -25.48 -4.39 -11.96
CA GLY A 278 -24.61 -5.12 -12.88
C GLY A 278 -23.21 -4.54 -13.09
N GLN A 279 -23.03 -3.22 -13.07
CA GLN A 279 -21.75 -2.60 -13.38
C GLN A 279 -20.68 -2.99 -12.35
N GLY A 280 -19.50 -3.38 -12.84
CA GLY A 280 -18.39 -3.86 -12.02
C GLY A 280 -18.47 -5.33 -11.60
N ALA A 281 -19.53 -6.06 -11.96
CA ALA A 281 -19.59 -7.50 -11.71
C ALA A 281 -18.44 -8.25 -12.40
N MET A 282 -17.99 -9.36 -11.81
CA MET A 282 -16.87 -10.16 -12.33
C MET A 282 -17.33 -10.92 -13.58
N SER A 283 -16.67 -10.68 -14.72
CA SER A 283 -16.98 -11.35 -15.99
C SER A 283 -16.21 -12.66 -16.15
N PHE A 284 -16.91 -13.69 -16.61
CA PHE A 284 -16.39 -14.99 -17.05
C PHE A 284 -16.57 -15.17 -18.57
N GLY A 285 -16.65 -14.06 -19.30
CA GLY A 285 -16.80 -14.06 -20.75
C GLY A 285 -18.09 -14.76 -21.19
N ARG A 286 -17.96 -15.82 -22.00
CA ARG A 286 -19.12 -16.57 -22.54
C ARG A 286 -19.90 -17.33 -21.47
N GLN A 287 -19.32 -17.57 -20.31
CA GLN A 287 -19.99 -18.25 -19.19
C GLN A 287 -20.85 -17.30 -18.35
N GLY A 288 -20.88 -16.02 -18.69
CA GLY A 288 -21.68 -15.01 -17.99
C GLY A 288 -20.85 -14.22 -16.98
N GLN A 289 -21.49 -13.81 -15.90
CA GLN A 289 -20.92 -12.94 -14.87
C GLN A 289 -21.32 -13.45 -13.49
N LEU A 290 -20.52 -13.14 -12.47
CA LEU A 290 -20.88 -13.39 -11.07
C LEU A 290 -21.97 -12.38 -10.67
N ALA A 291 -23.21 -12.84 -10.56
CA ALA A 291 -24.29 -11.99 -10.10
C ALA A 291 -24.16 -11.74 -8.59
N ALA A 292 -24.28 -10.47 -8.17
CA ALA A 292 -24.14 -10.10 -6.76
C ALA A 292 -25.14 -10.85 -5.84
N SER A 293 -26.32 -11.21 -6.36
CA SER A 293 -27.33 -12.01 -5.63
C SER A 293 -26.84 -13.40 -5.26
N GLU A 294 -25.97 -14.03 -6.05
CA GLU A 294 -25.42 -15.36 -5.74
C GLU A 294 -24.53 -15.35 -4.49
N LEU A 295 -23.96 -14.19 -4.16
CA LEU A 295 -23.11 -14.01 -2.98
C LEU A 295 -23.90 -13.79 -1.70
N ALA A 296 -25.19 -13.46 -1.76
CA ALA A 296 -25.95 -13.07 -0.57
C ALA A 296 -26.19 -14.25 0.41
N SER A 297 -26.36 -15.46 -0.10
CA SER A 297 -26.74 -16.64 0.69
C SER A 297 -25.78 -17.82 0.59
N ARG A 298 -24.75 -17.75 -0.27
CA ARG A 298 -23.77 -18.81 -0.48
C ARG A 298 -22.57 -18.61 0.44
N THR A 299 -21.95 -19.68 0.93
CA THR A 299 -20.62 -19.57 1.56
C THR A 299 -19.61 -19.05 0.55
N PHE A 300 -18.94 -17.95 0.86
CA PHE A 300 -18.00 -17.32 -0.06
C PHE A 300 -16.90 -16.61 0.74
N MET A 301 -15.68 -17.16 0.75
CA MET A 301 -14.54 -16.62 1.48
C MET A 301 -14.88 -16.27 2.95
N PRO A 302 -15.45 -17.20 3.74
CA PRO A 302 -15.89 -16.92 5.11
C PRO A 302 -14.73 -16.45 5.99
N ASN A 303 -14.90 -15.29 6.62
CA ASN A 303 -13.86 -14.61 7.41
C ASN A 303 -12.55 -14.34 6.63
N GLY A 304 -12.61 -14.38 5.31
CA GLY A 304 -11.49 -14.13 4.40
C GLY A 304 -11.39 -12.68 3.96
N LEU A 305 -10.54 -12.43 2.98
CA LEU A 305 -10.41 -11.15 2.28
C LEU A 305 -10.49 -11.39 0.78
N TRP A 306 -11.03 -10.43 0.03
CA TRP A 306 -11.10 -10.52 -1.43
C TRP A 306 -10.49 -9.28 -2.08
N PHE A 307 -9.41 -9.48 -2.83
CA PHE A 307 -8.85 -8.53 -3.77
C PHE A 307 -9.34 -8.86 -5.18
N MET A 308 -10.15 -7.99 -5.77
CA MET A 308 -10.62 -8.08 -7.15
C MET A 308 -9.92 -7.05 -8.06
N PHE A 309 -9.13 -7.55 -9.00
CA PHE A 309 -8.60 -6.79 -10.13
C PHE A 309 -9.61 -6.82 -11.28
N ALA A 310 -10.39 -5.75 -11.42
CA ALA A 310 -11.36 -5.55 -12.50
C ALA A 310 -11.82 -4.09 -12.54
N CYS A 311 -12.13 -3.56 -13.73
CA CYS A 311 -12.76 -2.25 -13.86
C CYS A 311 -14.05 -2.18 -13.03
N PHE A 312 -14.28 -1.07 -12.33
CA PHE A 312 -15.48 -0.84 -11.52
C PHE A 312 -15.77 -1.87 -10.42
N GLY A 313 -14.86 -2.80 -10.11
CA GLY A 313 -15.11 -3.90 -9.17
C GLY A 313 -15.49 -3.45 -7.76
N ALA A 314 -15.02 -2.27 -7.34
CA ALA A 314 -15.40 -1.64 -6.07
C ALA A 314 -16.49 -0.58 -6.22
N GLY A 315 -16.70 0.00 -7.41
CA GLY A 315 -17.66 1.08 -7.60
C GLY A 315 -17.50 1.80 -8.93
N THR A 316 -18.04 3.00 -9.03
CA THR A 316 -17.88 3.94 -10.16
C THR A 316 -17.75 5.34 -9.58
N PRO A 317 -16.72 6.14 -9.96
CA PRO A 317 -16.54 7.47 -9.41
C PRO A 317 -17.58 8.44 -9.99
N ASP A 318 -17.58 9.65 -9.46
CA ASP A 318 -18.40 10.76 -9.96
C ASP A 318 -17.84 11.27 -11.29
N THR A 319 -16.52 11.39 -11.35
CA THR A 319 -15.77 11.68 -12.57
C THR A 319 -14.63 10.68 -12.69
N SER A 320 -14.55 10.01 -13.85
CA SER A 320 -13.41 9.12 -14.12
C SER A 320 -12.11 9.92 -14.18
N ALA A 321 -11.04 9.39 -13.58
CA ALA A 321 -9.71 9.98 -13.67
C ALA A 321 -9.18 9.99 -15.12
N TYR A 322 -9.77 9.19 -16.01
CA TYR A 322 -9.35 9.03 -17.40
C TYR A 322 -10.19 9.85 -18.39
N SER A 323 -11.34 10.39 -17.98
CA SER A 323 -12.32 11.03 -18.87
C SER A 323 -11.67 12.06 -19.81
N HIS A 324 -10.93 13.01 -19.24
CA HIS A 324 -10.27 14.09 -19.98
C HIS A 324 -9.20 13.60 -20.98
N TRP A 325 -8.51 12.49 -20.71
CA TRP A 325 -7.57 11.90 -21.67
C TRP A 325 -8.30 11.13 -22.78
N LEU A 326 -9.36 10.41 -22.42
CA LEU A 326 -10.18 9.68 -23.38
C LEU A 326 -10.93 10.63 -24.32
N GLU A 327 -11.42 11.77 -23.83
CA GLU A 327 -12.01 12.84 -24.65
C GLU A 327 -11.02 13.36 -25.70
N LYS A 328 -9.81 13.75 -25.26
CA LYS A 328 -8.73 14.16 -26.17
C LYS A 328 -8.36 13.07 -27.18
N LEU A 329 -8.37 11.80 -26.77
CA LEU A 329 -8.11 10.68 -27.68
C LEU A 329 -9.24 10.50 -28.70
N ALA A 330 -10.49 10.76 -28.30
CA ALA A 330 -11.66 10.68 -29.17
C ALA A 330 -11.64 11.74 -30.27
N GLU A 331 -11.20 12.96 -29.94
CA GLU A 331 -11.01 14.07 -30.88
C GLU A 331 -10.06 13.71 -32.03
N THR A 332 -9.14 12.76 -31.83
CA THR A 332 -8.22 12.32 -32.90
C THR A 332 -8.91 11.51 -34.00
N GLY A 333 -10.10 10.96 -33.75
CA GLY A 333 -10.84 10.10 -34.68
C GLY A 333 -10.18 8.75 -34.99
N ARG A 334 -9.06 8.41 -34.33
CA ARG A 334 -8.26 7.21 -34.64
C ARG A 334 -8.80 5.92 -34.03
N TYR A 335 -9.67 6.00 -33.03
CA TYR A 335 -10.10 4.86 -32.21
C TYR A 335 -11.62 4.70 -32.22
N SER A 336 -12.12 3.85 -33.11
CA SER A 336 -13.57 3.67 -33.37
C SER A 336 -14.38 3.12 -32.20
N ARG A 337 -13.75 2.46 -31.22
CA ARG A 337 -14.41 1.86 -30.04
C ARG A 337 -14.38 2.74 -28.79
N LEU A 338 -13.73 3.88 -28.84
CA LEU A 338 -13.60 4.77 -27.69
C LEU A 338 -14.92 5.34 -27.17
N PRO A 339 -15.91 5.68 -28.04
CA PRO A 339 -17.22 6.12 -27.55
C PRO A 339 -17.94 5.08 -26.68
N ASP A 340 -17.72 3.78 -26.90
CA ASP A 340 -18.33 2.73 -26.07
C ASP A 340 -17.71 2.69 -24.67
N VAL A 341 -16.41 2.98 -24.53
CA VAL A 341 -15.74 3.13 -23.23
C VAL A 341 -16.32 4.33 -22.49
N MET A 342 -16.46 5.47 -23.16
CA MET A 342 -16.98 6.71 -22.55
C MET A 342 -18.41 6.53 -21.98
N LYS A 343 -19.28 5.76 -22.65
CA LYS A 343 -20.62 5.44 -22.13
C LYS A 343 -20.58 4.77 -20.76
N THR A 344 -19.54 3.96 -20.48
CA THR A 344 -19.39 3.27 -19.19
C THR A 344 -19.03 4.21 -18.03
N LEU A 345 -18.52 5.41 -18.33
CA LEU A 345 -18.08 6.41 -17.36
C LEU A 345 -19.19 7.39 -16.95
N SER A 346 -20.39 7.24 -17.51
CA SER A 346 -21.53 8.11 -17.24
C SER A 346 -22.43 7.54 -16.14
N GLY A 347 -23.06 8.44 -15.39
CA GLY A 347 -24.00 8.09 -14.32
C GLY A 347 -23.60 8.66 -12.97
N LYS A 348 -24.39 8.34 -11.94
CA LYS A 348 -24.07 8.73 -10.56
C LYS A 348 -22.96 7.86 -9.99
N PRO A 349 -22.12 8.40 -9.08
CA PRO A 349 -21.14 7.58 -8.39
C PRO A 349 -21.82 6.59 -7.45
N PHE A 350 -21.24 5.39 -7.30
CA PHE A 350 -21.78 4.37 -6.40
C PHE A 350 -20.74 3.27 -6.09
N ILE A 351 -20.89 2.59 -4.95
CA ILE A 351 -20.18 1.35 -4.62
C ILE A 351 -20.85 0.16 -5.30
N ALA A 352 -20.08 -0.71 -5.94
CA ALA A 352 -20.61 -1.80 -6.76
C ALA A 352 -21.43 -2.83 -5.94
N ALA A 353 -22.46 -3.43 -6.53
CA ALA A 353 -23.33 -4.38 -5.82
C ALA A 353 -22.59 -5.64 -5.34
N THR A 354 -21.59 -6.12 -6.09
CA THR A 354 -20.82 -7.33 -5.78
C THR A 354 -20.15 -7.26 -4.40
N PRO A 355 -19.29 -6.25 -4.09
CA PRO A 355 -18.70 -6.14 -2.76
C PRO A 355 -19.74 -5.87 -1.67
N GLN A 356 -20.81 -5.11 -1.93
CA GLN A 356 -21.89 -4.92 -0.95
C GLN A 356 -22.50 -6.27 -0.53
N ARG A 357 -22.83 -7.15 -1.49
CA ARG A 357 -23.43 -8.45 -1.17
C ARG A 357 -22.43 -9.41 -0.52
N ALA A 358 -21.17 -9.40 -0.96
CA ALA A 358 -20.12 -10.20 -0.33
C ALA A 358 -19.87 -9.80 1.13
N LEU A 359 -19.81 -8.50 1.41
CA LEU A 359 -19.57 -7.97 2.75
C LEU A 359 -20.81 -8.12 3.65
N ALA A 360 -22.03 -7.99 3.13
CA ALA A 360 -23.24 -8.22 3.93
C ALA A 360 -23.47 -9.71 4.24
N ASN A 361 -22.92 -10.63 3.44
CA ASN A 361 -23.09 -12.06 3.66
C ASN A 361 -22.43 -12.51 4.99
N PRO A 362 -23.18 -13.13 5.92
CA PRO A 362 -22.64 -13.64 7.19
C PRO A 362 -21.52 -14.67 7.01
N ASN A 363 -21.51 -15.42 5.91
CA ASN A 363 -20.47 -16.38 5.52
C ASN A 363 -19.55 -15.83 4.41
N GLY A 364 -19.48 -14.50 4.32
CA GLY A 364 -18.69 -13.73 3.37
C GLY A 364 -17.30 -13.30 3.88
N PRO A 365 -16.52 -12.58 3.07
CA PRO A 365 -15.26 -11.95 3.48
C PRO A 365 -15.47 -10.81 4.47
N LEU A 366 -14.42 -10.46 5.22
CA LEU A 366 -14.38 -9.34 6.17
C LEU A 366 -14.07 -8.00 5.50
N ALA A 367 -13.33 -8.03 4.40
CA ALA A 367 -13.01 -6.85 3.61
C ALA A 367 -12.86 -7.21 2.13
N PHE A 368 -13.04 -6.20 1.30
CA PHE A 368 -12.91 -6.28 -0.15
C PHE A 368 -12.01 -5.14 -0.65
N ILE A 369 -11.11 -5.43 -1.57
CA ILE A 369 -10.27 -4.46 -2.26
C ILE A 369 -10.58 -4.56 -3.74
N GLY A 370 -10.85 -3.42 -4.37
CA GLY A 370 -11.09 -3.39 -5.81
C GLY A 370 -10.98 -2.00 -6.38
N HIS A 371 -11.14 -1.91 -7.68
CA HIS A 371 -10.97 -0.67 -8.43
C HIS A 371 -12.31 0.06 -8.58
N VAL A 372 -12.35 1.37 -8.32
CA VAL A 372 -13.57 2.18 -8.44
C VAL A 372 -13.77 2.71 -9.86
N ASP A 373 -12.72 2.75 -10.69
CA ASP A 373 -12.79 3.28 -12.08
C ASP A 373 -12.33 2.19 -13.10
N LEU A 374 -11.86 2.59 -14.28
CA LEU A 374 -11.18 1.72 -15.23
C LEU A 374 -9.87 1.18 -14.65
N ALA A 375 -9.73 -0.14 -14.57
CA ALA A 375 -8.50 -0.80 -14.17
C ALA A 375 -7.65 -1.11 -15.41
N TRP A 376 -6.41 -0.63 -15.42
CA TRP A 376 -5.48 -0.82 -16.52
C TRP A 376 -4.30 -1.70 -16.10
N THR A 377 -3.48 -2.17 -17.04
CA THR A 377 -2.35 -3.06 -16.71
C THR A 377 -1.10 -2.32 -16.20
N PHE A 378 -1.18 -1.02 -15.87
CA PHE A 378 -0.02 -0.20 -15.55
C PHE A 378 0.52 -0.44 -14.13
N SER A 379 -0.36 -0.75 -13.17
CA SER A 379 0.01 -0.97 -11.76
C SER A 379 1.01 -2.11 -11.54
N PHE A 380 1.15 -3.07 -12.45
CA PHE A 380 2.09 -4.20 -12.34
C PHE A 380 3.16 -4.27 -13.44
N ARG A 381 3.29 -3.21 -14.24
CA ARG A 381 4.35 -3.07 -15.25
C ARG A 381 5.30 -1.93 -14.81
N GLU A 382 6.53 -1.97 -15.31
CA GLU A 382 7.52 -0.90 -15.13
C GLU A 382 7.96 -0.42 -16.52
N ASP A 383 7.58 0.83 -16.82
CA ASP A 383 7.84 1.51 -18.10
C ASP A 383 7.11 0.94 -19.33
N ASP A 384 7.33 1.57 -20.48
CA ASP A 384 6.89 1.07 -21.79
C ASP A 384 7.55 -0.28 -22.18
N SER A 385 8.62 -0.66 -21.50
CA SER A 385 9.35 -1.91 -21.72
C SER A 385 8.56 -3.14 -21.23
N PRO A 386 8.16 -4.06 -22.12
CA PRO A 386 7.44 -5.28 -21.74
C PRO A 386 8.23 -6.25 -20.83
N ALA A 387 9.54 -6.02 -20.65
CA ALA A 387 10.44 -6.91 -19.94
C ALA A 387 10.44 -6.71 -18.41
N LYS A 388 10.12 -5.51 -17.91
CA LYS A 388 10.17 -5.22 -16.46
C LYS A 388 8.77 -5.35 -15.84
N LYS A 389 8.53 -6.52 -15.25
CA LYS A 389 7.28 -6.85 -14.54
C LYS A 389 7.45 -6.59 -13.05
N ARG A 390 6.43 -6.04 -12.38
CA ARG A 390 6.44 -5.79 -10.92
C ARG A 390 5.26 -6.46 -10.20
N PRO A 391 5.13 -7.81 -10.26
CA PRO A 391 4.08 -8.51 -9.53
C PRO A 391 4.20 -8.35 -8.01
N GLY A 392 5.42 -8.07 -7.51
CA GLY A 392 5.69 -7.87 -6.09
C GLY A 392 4.81 -6.82 -5.41
N ARG A 393 4.30 -5.81 -6.13
CA ARG A 393 3.37 -4.80 -5.56
C ARG A 393 2.10 -5.43 -4.99
N PHE A 394 1.51 -6.33 -5.76
CA PHE A 394 0.32 -7.06 -5.37
C PHE A 394 0.67 -8.20 -4.41
N ILE A 395 1.72 -8.98 -4.69
CA ILE A 395 2.11 -10.10 -3.81
C ILE A 395 2.47 -9.64 -2.39
N ASN A 396 3.15 -8.51 -2.23
CA ASN A 396 3.46 -7.95 -0.92
C ASN A 396 2.19 -7.53 -0.15
N THR A 397 1.22 -6.95 -0.86
CA THR A 397 -0.09 -6.59 -0.30
C THR A 397 -0.80 -7.83 0.25
N LEU A 398 -0.88 -8.91 -0.55
CA LEU A 398 -1.49 -10.18 -0.14
C LEU A 398 -0.73 -10.82 1.03
N LYS A 399 0.61 -10.80 0.97
CA LYS A 399 1.50 -11.31 2.02
C LYS A 399 1.26 -10.61 3.35
N THR A 400 1.17 -9.28 3.38
CA THR A 400 0.92 -8.53 4.62
C THR A 400 -0.42 -8.90 5.25
N MET A 401 -1.49 -9.01 4.45
CA MET A 401 -2.81 -9.44 4.96
C MET A 401 -2.79 -10.83 5.59
N LEU A 402 -2.04 -11.75 4.98
CA LEU A 402 -1.89 -13.13 5.45
C LEU A 402 -1.05 -13.26 6.74
N LYS A 403 -0.31 -12.22 7.16
CA LYS A 403 0.38 -12.20 8.47
C LYS A 403 -0.55 -11.97 9.66
N SER A 404 -1.87 -11.90 9.42
CA SER A 404 -2.86 -11.45 10.41
C SER A 404 -2.70 -9.97 10.82
N ASP A 405 -2.00 -9.18 10.01
CA ASP A 405 -2.01 -7.72 10.14
C ASP A 405 -3.42 -7.18 9.82
N ARG A 406 -3.80 -6.05 10.41
CA ARG A 406 -5.05 -5.36 10.06
C ARG A 406 -5.06 -4.98 8.59
N VAL A 407 -6.19 -5.16 7.92
CA VAL A 407 -6.29 -5.09 6.46
C VAL A 407 -5.91 -3.71 5.92
N GLY A 408 -6.17 -2.63 6.68
CA GLY A 408 -5.75 -1.29 6.32
C GLY A 408 -4.23 -1.13 6.18
N ILE A 409 -3.43 -1.83 7.00
CA ILE A 409 -1.97 -1.89 6.89
C ILE A 409 -1.58 -2.56 5.58
N GLY A 410 -2.19 -3.72 5.30
CA GLY A 410 -1.95 -4.46 4.07
C GLY A 410 -2.29 -3.63 2.83
N PHE A 411 -3.44 -2.95 2.84
CA PHE A 411 -3.87 -2.09 1.74
C PHE A 411 -2.93 -0.90 1.51
N ARG A 412 -2.38 -0.30 2.58
CA ARG A 412 -1.41 0.82 2.46
C ARG A 412 -0.16 0.46 1.66
N GLU A 413 0.22 -0.82 1.59
CA GLU A 413 1.35 -1.24 0.73
C GLU A 413 1.16 -0.84 -0.75
N LEU A 414 -0.09 -0.80 -1.25
CA LEU A 414 -0.38 -0.29 -2.59
C LEU A 414 -0.12 1.21 -2.69
N TYR A 415 -0.61 1.99 -1.71
CA TYR A 415 -0.47 3.45 -1.66
C TYR A 415 0.98 3.90 -1.45
N ARG A 416 1.83 3.05 -0.85
CA ARG A 416 3.28 3.30 -0.83
C ARG A 416 3.86 3.41 -2.24
N TYR A 417 3.35 2.63 -3.20
CA TYR A 417 3.78 2.76 -4.60
C TYR A 417 3.22 4.00 -5.28
N LEU A 418 2.02 4.44 -4.90
CA LEU A 418 1.47 5.72 -5.35
C LEU A 418 2.38 6.90 -4.95
N ALA A 419 2.81 6.96 -3.68
CA ALA A 419 3.71 7.99 -3.18
C ALA A 419 5.07 8.01 -3.91
N LEU A 420 5.61 6.83 -4.25
CA LEU A 420 6.83 6.72 -5.06
C LEU A 420 6.62 7.26 -6.48
N THR A 421 5.50 6.94 -7.12
CA THR A 421 5.17 7.43 -8.46
C THR A 421 4.91 8.95 -8.46
N ASP A 422 4.22 9.47 -7.45
CA ASP A 422 4.01 10.93 -7.29
C ASP A 422 5.35 11.67 -7.07
N THR A 423 6.26 11.12 -6.26
CA THR A 423 7.61 11.67 -6.07
C THR A 423 8.40 11.72 -7.38
N GLU A 424 8.32 10.67 -8.19
CA GLU A 424 9.00 10.61 -9.49
C GLU A 424 8.41 11.64 -10.47
N LEU A 425 7.08 11.74 -10.56
CA LEU A 425 6.39 12.75 -11.38
C LEU A 425 6.78 14.18 -10.96
N ALA A 426 6.79 14.46 -9.66
CA ALA A 426 7.18 15.76 -9.12
C ALA A 426 8.65 16.11 -9.45
N SER A 427 9.55 15.13 -9.32
CA SER A 427 10.97 15.31 -9.62
C SER A 427 11.22 15.59 -11.11
N ILE A 428 10.49 14.89 -12.00
CA ILE A 428 10.54 15.12 -13.44
C ILE A 428 10.03 16.52 -13.80
N HIS A 429 8.99 16.99 -13.11
CA HIS A 429 8.45 18.34 -13.32
C HIS A 429 9.43 19.43 -12.84
N ASP A 430 10.00 19.27 -11.65
CA ASP A 430 11.00 20.19 -11.09
C ASP A 430 12.22 20.33 -12.01
N GLU A 431 12.74 19.20 -12.51
CA GLU A 431 13.87 19.17 -13.45
C GLU A 431 13.56 19.92 -14.76
N GLU A 432 12.34 19.80 -15.29
CA GLU A 432 11.91 20.53 -16.48
C GLU A 432 11.86 22.04 -16.24
N VAL A 433 11.33 22.48 -15.09
CA VAL A 433 11.30 23.90 -14.71
C VAL A 433 12.73 24.43 -14.54
N ARG A 434 13.61 23.66 -13.90
CA ARG A 434 15.01 24.01 -13.62
C ARG A 434 15.83 24.13 -14.90
N THR A 435 15.68 23.19 -15.83
CA THR A 435 16.49 23.13 -17.06
C THR A 435 15.89 23.91 -18.22
N ARG A 436 14.58 24.18 -18.17
CA ARG A 436 13.77 24.72 -19.30
C ARG A 436 13.91 23.89 -20.58
N ALA A 437 14.31 22.62 -20.46
CA ALA A 437 14.47 21.72 -21.59
C ALA A 437 13.11 21.26 -22.10
N THR A 438 12.93 21.22 -23.41
CA THR A 438 11.73 20.61 -24.00
C THR A 438 11.84 19.09 -23.92
N PRO A 439 10.85 18.38 -23.33
CA PRO A 439 10.92 16.92 -23.20
C PRO A 439 10.88 16.24 -24.57
N GLY A 440 11.80 15.28 -24.78
CA GLY A 440 11.81 14.42 -25.95
C GLY A 440 10.69 13.38 -25.93
N ARG A 441 10.51 12.65 -27.04
CA ARG A 441 9.44 11.65 -27.20
C ARG A 441 9.46 10.55 -26.14
N GLU A 442 10.63 10.03 -25.80
CA GLU A 442 10.79 8.95 -24.81
C GLU A 442 10.37 9.43 -23.42
N GLU A 443 10.77 10.64 -23.04
CA GLU A 443 10.41 11.25 -21.76
C GLU A 443 8.89 11.50 -21.67
N LEU A 444 8.26 11.95 -22.76
CA LEU A 444 6.80 12.08 -22.82
C LEU A 444 6.07 10.74 -22.65
N ILE A 445 6.60 9.65 -23.24
CA ILE A 445 6.04 8.31 -23.07
C ILE A 445 6.17 7.85 -21.61
N ARG A 446 7.36 8.02 -21.03
CA ARG A 446 7.63 7.69 -19.61
C ARG A 446 6.70 8.45 -18.67
N ARG A 447 6.53 9.76 -18.88
CA ARG A 447 5.59 10.59 -18.10
C ARG A 447 4.15 10.11 -18.24
N GLY A 448 3.72 9.82 -19.47
CA GLY A 448 2.39 9.25 -19.72
C GLY A 448 2.20 7.93 -18.96
N TYR A 449 3.22 7.09 -18.94
CA TYR A 449 3.21 5.84 -18.19
C TYR A 449 3.08 6.04 -16.68
N LEU A 450 3.85 6.96 -16.10
CA LEU A 450 3.79 7.29 -14.67
C LEU A 450 2.42 7.85 -14.28
N TRP A 451 1.85 8.74 -15.09
CA TRP A 451 0.49 9.23 -14.88
C TRP A 451 -0.55 8.11 -14.91
N MET A 452 -0.45 7.19 -15.87
CA MET A 452 -1.34 6.04 -15.94
C MET A 452 -1.20 5.11 -14.74
N MET A 453 0.03 4.82 -14.32
CA MET A 453 0.31 4.02 -13.11
C MET A 453 -0.26 4.68 -11.86
N ARG A 454 -0.06 5.99 -11.70
CA ARG A 454 -0.60 6.78 -10.59
C ARG A 454 -2.11 6.61 -10.49
N GLN A 455 -2.84 6.86 -11.57
CA GLN A 455 -4.31 6.79 -11.55
C GLN A 455 -4.81 5.36 -11.30
N ASP A 456 -4.14 4.36 -11.89
CA ASP A 456 -4.52 2.94 -11.72
C ASP A 456 -4.29 2.46 -10.28
N ILE A 457 -3.22 2.90 -9.60
CA ILE A 457 -3.01 2.57 -8.18
C ILE A 457 -4.01 3.33 -7.30
N ALA A 458 -4.20 4.63 -7.54
CA ALA A 458 -5.12 5.46 -6.76
C ALA A 458 -6.58 5.00 -6.88
N GLY A 459 -6.95 4.34 -7.98
CA GLY A 459 -8.30 3.83 -8.19
C GLY A 459 -8.67 2.60 -7.34
N TYR A 460 -7.69 1.95 -6.68
CA TYR A 460 -7.98 0.92 -5.69
C TYR A 460 -8.49 1.53 -4.38
N VAL A 461 -9.52 0.92 -3.82
CA VAL A 461 -10.07 1.25 -2.50
C VAL A 461 -10.28 0.00 -1.65
N LEU A 462 -10.26 0.19 -0.33
CA LEU A 462 -10.65 -0.81 0.65
C LEU A 462 -12.10 -0.58 1.08
N LEU A 463 -12.91 -1.64 0.99
CA LEU A 463 -14.28 -1.71 1.47
C LEU A 463 -14.35 -2.67 2.66
N GLY A 464 -15.01 -2.25 3.73
CA GLY A 464 -14.94 -2.88 5.04
C GLY A 464 -14.31 -1.98 6.09
N ASP A 465 -14.39 -2.40 7.35
CA ASP A 465 -13.65 -1.80 8.46
C ASP A 465 -12.14 -2.07 8.29
N PRO A 466 -11.29 -1.04 8.18
CA PRO A 466 -9.85 -1.22 7.94
C PRO A 466 -9.11 -1.90 9.10
N ALA A 467 -9.73 -1.99 10.28
CA ALA A 467 -9.14 -2.63 11.44
C ALA A 467 -9.39 -4.15 11.51
N VAL A 468 -10.20 -4.74 10.63
CA VAL A 468 -10.37 -6.20 10.60
C VAL A 468 -9.08 -6.90 10.19
N ARG A 469 -8.90 -8.15 10.62
CA ARG A 469 -7.77 -9.00 10.26
C ARG A 469 -8.21 -10.43 10.10
N LEU A 470 -7.45 -11.19 9.32
CA LEU A 470 -7.69 -12.61 9.14
C LEU A 470 -7.50 -13.37 10.47
N PRO A 471 -8.35 -14.36 10.81
CA PRO A 471 -8.17 -15.22 11.97
C PRO A 471 -7.12 -16.30 11.69
N VAL A 472 -5.92 -15.90 11.25
CA VAL A 472 -4.82 -16.79 10.87
C VAL A 472 -3.63 -16.62 11.81
N GLU A 473 -2.85 -17.68 11.98
CA GLU A 473 -1.61 -17.62 12.74
C GLU A 473 -0.43 -17.43 11.78
N TRP A 474 0.35 -16.37 11.99
CA TRP A 474 1.67 -16.26 11.39
C TRP A 474 2.74 -16.32 12.47
N LYS A 475 3.39 -17.48 12.57
CA LYS A 475 4.65 -17.60 13.31
C LYS A 475 5.76 -17.19 12.35
N ARG A 476 6.33 -15.99 12.55
CA ARG A 476 7.60 -15.66 11.89
C ARG A 476 8.56 -16.84 12.12
N PRO A 477 9.20 -17.38 11.08
CA PRO A 477 10.35 -18.24 11.27
C PRO A 477 11.31 -17.52 12.22
N LYS A 478 11.88 -18.23 13.20
CA LYS A 478 12.99 -17.68 13.98
C LYS A 478 14.05 -17.28 12.95
N GLN A 479 14.20 -15.98 12.70
CA GLN A 479 15.45 -15.49 12.18
C GLN A 479 16.49 -15.93 13.20
N ASP A 480 17.54 -16.63 12.77
CA ASP A 480 18.76 -16.64 13.54
C ASP A 480 19.08 -15.17 13.79
N GLN A 481 18.81 -14.70 15.01
CA GLN A 481 19.13 -13.34 15.40
C GLN A 481 20.62 -13.20 15.10
N PRO A 482 21.06 -12.20 14.30
CA PRO A 482 22.41 -11.73 14.48
C PRO A 482 22.55 -11.43 15.98
N PRO A 483 23.62 -11.92 16.64
CA PRO A 483 23.75 -11.83 18.09
C PRO A 483 23.42 -10.40 18.51
N ALA A 484 22.58 -10.28 19.54
CA ALA A 484 22.09 -8.99 20.01
C ALA A 484 23.26 -8.00 20.11
N PRO A 485 23.12 -6.76 19.62
CA PRO A 485 24.13 -5.76 19.91
C PRO A 485 24.29 -5.72 21.43
N PRO A 486 25.53 -5.71 21.95
CA PRO A 486 25.73 -5.66 23.40
C PRO A 486 24.97 -4.44 23.95
N PRO A 487 24.44 -4.53 25.20
CA PRO A 487 23.73 -3.41 25.80
C PRO A 487 24.58 -2.13 25.74
N PRO A 488 23.96 -0.94 25.67
CA PRO A 488 24.70 0.31 25.63
C PRO A 488 25.66 0.31 26.81
N SER A 489 26.95 0.28 26.49
CA SER A 489 28.02 0.35 27.46
C SER A 489 27.82 1.67 28.19
N VAL A 490 27.29 1.62 29.42
CA VAL A 490 27.68 2.57 30.46
C VAL A 490 29.18 2.65 30.32
N ALA A 491 29.74 3.85 30.14
CA ALA A 491 31.16 4.06 29.90
C ALA A 491 32.01 3.30 30.93
N VAL A 492 32.27 2.03 30.64
CA VAL A 492 33.27 1.20 31.26
C VAL A 492 34.44 1.43 30.33
N THR A 493 35.36 2.23 30.82
CA THR A 493 36.73 2.33 30.35
C THR A 493 37.15 0.98 29.77
N PRO A 494 37.54 0.90 28.48
CA PRO A 494 37.86 -0.37 27.86
C PRO A 494 38.98 -1.01 28.68
N THR A 495 38.65 -2.13 29.31
CA THR A 495 39.67 -3.02 29.86
C THR A 495 40.37 -3.60 28.63
N PRO A 496 41.68 -3.41 28.47
CA PRO A 496 42.38 -3.79 27.26
C PRO A 496 42.26 -5.30 27.06
N VAL A 497 41.73 -5.71 25.90
CA VAL A 497 41.89 -7.07 25.41
C VAL A 497 43.38 -7.29 25.27
N ALA A 498 43.94 -8.21 26.06
CA ALA A 498 45.33 -8.60 25.93
C ALA A 498 45.55 -9.14 24.51
N SER A 499 46.22 -8.34 23.67
CA SER A 499 46.78 -8.80 22.41
C SER A 499 47.70 -9.97 22.73
N ALA A 500 47.50 -11.11 22.06
CA ALA A 500 48.50 -12.18 22.10
C ALA A 500 49.86 -11.57 21.71
N PRO A 501 50.92 -11.77 22.51
CA PRO A 501 52.20 -11.15 22.22
C PRO A 501 52.71 -11.64 20.87
N LEU A 502 53.10 -10.70 20.01
CA LEU A 502 53.75 -11.03 18.75
C LEU A 502 55.04 -11.82 19.05
N PRO A 503 55.41 -12.81 18.22
CA PRO A 503 56.60 -13.63 18.47
C PRO A 503 57.90 -12.80 18.42
N ILE A 504 57.88 -11.65 17.73
CA ILE A 504 58.95 -10.66 17.63
C ILE A 504 58.35 -9.24 17.52
N PRO A 505 59.16 -8.17 17.64
CA PRO A 505 58.70 -6.80 17.38
C PRO A 505 57.97 -6.65 16.04
N ALA A 506 56.94 -5.80 16.01
CA ALA A 506 56.01 -5.70 14.89
C ALA A 506 56.68 -5.30 13.57
N ASP A 507 57.63 -4.37 13.62
CA ASP A 507 58.45 -3.92 12.50
C ASP A 507 59.25 -5.08 11.88
N LYS A 508 59.84 -5.94 12.73
CA LYS A 508 60.58 -7.12 12.28
C LYS A 508 59.67 -8.23 11.75
N LEU A 509 58.47 -8.36 12.29
CA LEU A 509 57.47 -9.30 11.78
C LEU A 509 56.94 -8.86 10.41
N GLU A 510 56.67 -7.58 10.23
CA GLU A 510 56.23 -7.01 8.94
C GLU A 510 57.31 -7.17 7.87
N GLU A 511 58.58 -6.95 8.21
CA GLU A 511 59.74 -7.21 7.35
C GLU A 511 59.79 -8.69 6.90
N ALA A 512 59.67 -9.63 7.85
CA ALA A 512 59.67 -11.06 7.55
C ALA A 512 58.48 -11.47 6.68
N ILE A 513 57.28 -10.95 6.94
CA ILE A 513 56.08 -11.20 6.12
C ILE A 513 56.26 -10.60 4.72
N GLY A 514 56.90 -9.44 4.59
CA GLY A 514 57.24 -8.82 3.31
C GLY A 514 58.06 -9.77 2.42
N HIS A 515 59.10 -10.40 2.96
CA HIS A 515 59.88 -11.43 2.25
C HIS A 515 59.06 -12.67 1.90
N VAL A 516 58.14 -13.10 2.78
CA VAL A 516 57.22 -14.20 2.46
C VAL A 516 56.30 -13.83 1.30
N MET A 517 55.82 -12.57 1.23
CA MET A 517 54.93 -12.09 0.18
C MET A 517 55.61 -11.94 -1.18
N THR A 518 56.88 -11.52 -1.20
CA THR A 518 57.67 -11.40 -2.44
C THR A 518 58.19 -12.76 -2.92
N GLY A 519 58.26 -13.76 -2.05
CA GLY A 519 58.76 -15.10 -2.37
C GLY A 519 60.25 -15.13 -2.70
N ASP A 520 60.99 -14.11 -2.29
CA ASP A 520 62.41 -13.94 -2.58
C ASP A 520 63.30 -14.90 -1.78
N ARG A 521 62.77 -15.45 -0.68
CA ARG A 521 63.48 -16.32 0.27
C ARG A 521 62.57 -17.42 0.79
N SER A 522 63.15 -18.54 1.23
CA SER A 522 62.35 -19.65 1.73
C SER A 522 61.83 -19.40 3.15
N LEU A 523 60.62 -19.88 3.45
CA LEU A 523 60.00 -19.81 4.79
C LEU A 523 60.91 -20.39 5.89
N LYS A 524 61.74 -21.39 5.57
CA LYS A 524 62.66 -22.00 6.54
C LYS A 524 63.83 -21.06 6.88
N GLU A 525 64.35 -20.34 5.90
CA GLU A 525 65.43 -19.37 6.12
C GLU A 525 64.93 -18.17 6.93
N LEU A 526 63.77 -17.63 6.57
CA LEU A 526 63.13 -16.52 7.26
C LEU A 526 62.76 -16.87 8.71
N ALA A 527 62.15 -18.04 8.94
CA ALA A 527 61.85 -18.53 10.29
C ALA A 527 63.11 -18.61 11.17
N THR A 528 64.23 -19.06 10.60
CA THR A 528 65.50 -19.19 11.34
C THR A 528 66.11 -17.83 11.66
N GLU A 529 66.14 -16.91 10.70
CA GLU A 529 66.75 -15.58 10.87
C GLU A 529 65.99 -14.71 11.86
N TYR A 530 64.66 -14.69 11.77
CA TYR A 530 63.82 -13.87 12.62
C TYR A 530 63.44 -14.59 13.92
N GLY A 531 63.89 -15.83 14.14
CA GLY A 531 63.66 -16.57 15.38
C GLY A 531 62.19 -16.92 15.64
N ILE A 532 61.38 -17.08 14.58
CA ILE A 532 59.95 -17.44 14.67
C ILE A 532 59.79 -18.91 14.24
N ASP A 533 58.86 -19.64 14.87
CA ASP A 533 58.49 -20.95 14.36
C ASP A 533 57.98 -20.86 12.91
N ARG A 534 58.41 -21.79 12.05
CA ARG A 534 58.08 -21.77 10.61
C ARG A 534 56.57 -21.78 10.35
N ARG A 535 55.81 -22.58 11.09
CA ARG A 535 54.35 -22.67 10.91
C ARG A 535 53.67 -21.40 11.42
N GLU A 536 54.22 -20.80 12.47
CA GLU A 536 53.71 -19.54 13.00
C GLU A 536 53.96 -18.37 12.03
N LEU A 537 55.14 -18.30 11.40
CA LEU A 537 55.41 -17.31 10.36
C LEU A 537 54.47 -17.47 9.14
N GLU A 538 54.24 -18.72 8.71
CA GLU A 538 53.32 -19.05 7.62
C GLU A 538 51.86 -18.65 7.95
N ARG A 539 51.43 -18.93 9.19
CA ARG A 539 50.11 -18.55 9.69
C ARG A 539 49.93 -17.03 9.75
N LEU A 540 50.92 -16.31 10.30
CA LEU A 540 50.88 -14.86 10.45
C LEU A 540 50.92 -14.15 9.09
N ALA A 541 51.72 -14.61 8.14
CA ALA A 541 51.75 -14.07 6.78
C ALA A 541 50.40 -14.27 6.06
N THR A 542 49.78 -15.44 6.21
CA THR A 542 48.45 -15.72 5.64
C THR A 542 47.40 -14.78 6.23
N LEU A 543 47.42 -14.59 7.55
CA LEU A 543 46.50 -13.69 8.25
C LEU A 543 46.68 -12.24 7.82
N TYR A 544 47.93 -11.78 7.73
CA TYR A 544 48.28 -10.42 7.30
C TYR A 544 47.81 -10.14 5.86
N CYS A 545 48.04 -11.06 4.94
CA CYS A 545 47.57 -10.97 3.56
C CYS A 545 46.04 -10.96 3.46
N LYS A 546 45.35 -11.83 4.21
CA LYS A 546 43.89 -11.89 4.23
C LYS A 546 43.28 -10.58 4.74
N ALA A 547 43.83 -10.04 5.83
CA ALA A 547 43.39 -8.77 6.39
C ALA A 547 43.65 -7.61 5.40
N GLY A 548 44.83 -7.56 4.77
CA GLY A 548 45.16 -6.56 3.77
C GLY A 548 44.25 -6.60 2.53
N ARG A 549 43.97 -7.80 2.00
CA ARG A 549 43.04 -7.98 0.86
C ARG A 549 41.61 -7.58 1.20
N ALA A 550 41.13 -7.95 2.39
CA ALA A 550 39.82 -7.55 2.87
C ALA A 550 39.70 -6.03 3.00
N ALA A 551 40.74 -5.36 3.54
CA ALA A 551 40.77 -3.90 3.66
C ALA A 551 40.80 -3.19 2.29
N LEU A 552 41.40 -3.82 1.27
CA LEU A 552 41.43 -3.31 -0.10
C LEU A 552 40.21 -3.72 -0.94
N GLY A 553 39.26 -4.47 -0.37
CA GLY A 553 38.08 -4.96 -1.08
C GLY A 553 38.39 -5.99 -2.17
N ILE A 554 39.54 -6.66 -2.09
CA ILE A 554 39.94 -7.72 -3.04
C ILE A 554 39.24 -9.02 -2.62
N PRO A 555 38.41 -9.64 -3.49
CA PRO A 555 37.74 -10.91 -3.19
C PRO A 555 38.77 -12.04 -2.99
N GLU A 556 38.51 -12.95 -2.04
CA GLU A 556 39.40 -14.08 -1.70
C GLU A 556 39.63 -15.07 -2.84
#